data_AF-A0A242CXI8-F1
#
_entry.id   AF-A0A242CXI8-F1
#
_cell.length_a   1.000
_cell.length_b   1.000
_cell.length_c   1.000
_cell.angle_alpha   90.00
_cell.angle_beta   90.00
_cell.angle_gamma   90.00
#
_symmetry.space_group_name_H-M   'P 1'
#
loop_
_entity.id
_entity.type
_entity.pdbx_description
1 polymer ?
#
loop_
_entity_poly.entity_id
_entity_poly.type
_entity_poly.pdbx_seq_one_letter_code
_entity_poly.pdbx_strand_id
1 'polypeptide(L)' 'MEVNESVLYEIIAELTAAKIELERLKQLDFSSELKDERIKSLKQEIQQAERLLNK' A
#
# COMPACT_ATOMS: atom_id res chain seq x y z
N MET A 1 17.29 -13.40 -2.45
CA MET A 1 16.10 -13.98 -3.10
C MET A 1 15.97 -13.26 -4.42
N GLU A 2 16.11 -13.96 -5.55
CA GLU A 2 15.86 -13.36 -6.86
C GLU A 2 14.35 -13.19 -6.99
N VAL A 3 13.89 -11.95 -7.09
CA VAL A 3 12.49 -11.63 -7.37
C VAL A 3 12.32 -11.78 -8.88
N ASN A 4 11.54 -12.76 -9.32
CA ASN A 4 11.25 -12.92 -10.74
C ASN A 4 10.29 -11.82 -11.23
N GLU A 5 10.23 -11.62 -12.55
CA GLU A 5 9.44 -10.54 -13.16
C GLU A 5 7.94 -10.61 -12.78
N SER A 6 7.38 -11.81 -12.66
CA SER A 6 5.98 -12.02 -12.23
C SER A 6 5.72 -11.46 -10.83
N VAL A 7 6.63 -11.73 -9.88
CA VAL A 7 6.53 -11.23 -8.51
C VAL A 7 6.69 -9.71 -8.47
N LEU A 8 7.51 -9.12 -9.35
CA LEU A 8 7.61 -7.66 -9.46
C LEU A 8 6.29 -7.03 -9.94
N TYR A 9 5.64 -7.61 -10.94
CA TYR A 9 4.34 -7.12 -11.41
C TYR A 9 3.26 -7.22 -10.33
N GLU A 10 3.24 -8.32 -9.57
CA GLU A 10 2.33 -8.47 -8.43
C GLU A 10 2.57 -7.38 -7.37
N ILE A 11 3.83 -7.12 -7.00
CA ILE A 11 4.19 -6.06 -6.05
C ILE A 11 3.74 -4.68 -6.56
N ILE A 12 3.90 -4.39 -7.86
CA ILE A 12 3.46 -3.12 -8.45
C ILE A 12 1.93 -2.98 -8.44
N ALA A 13 1.21 -4.06 -8.74
CA ALA A 13 -0.25 -4.08 -8.73
C ALA A 13 -0.80 -3.84 -7.31
N GLU A 14 -0.26 -4.56 -6.32
CA GLU A 14 -0.63 -4.41 -4.91
C GLU A 14 -0.27 -3.01 -4.37
N LEU A 15 0.91 -2.48 -4.72
CA LEU A 15 1.30 -1.12 -4.36
C LEU A 15 0.33 -0.07 -4.93
N THR A 16 -0.11 -0.26 -6.17
CA THR A 16 -1.07 0.63 -6.82
C THR A 16 -2.42 0.57 -6.11
N ALA A 17 -2.91 -0.62 -5.80
CA ALA A 17 -4.17 -0.82 -5.07
C ALA A 17 -4.12 -0.19 -3.67
N ALA A 18 -3.02 -0.37 -2.93
CA ALA A 18 -2.82 0.19 -1.60
C ALA A 18 -2.81 1.74 -1.62
N LYS A 19 -2.19 2.35 -2.64
CA LYS A 19 -2.20 3.82 -2.81
C LYS A 19 -3.60 4.37 -3.12
N ILE A 20 -4.37 3.68 -3.96
CA ILE A 20 -5.75 4.04 -4.27
C ILE A 20 -6.62 3.97 -3.01
N GLU A 21 -6.52 2.89 -2.23
CA GLU A 21 -7.30 2.74 -1.00
C GLU A 21 -6.93 3.79 0.04
N LEU A 22 -5.63 4.10 0.19
CA LEU A 22 -5.18 5.15 1.09
C LEU A 22 -5.80 6.51 0.73
N GLU A 23 -5.84 6.85 -0.57
CA GLU A 23 -6.45 8.08 -1.04
C GLU A 23 -7.96 8.09 -0.81
N ARG A 24 -8.65 6.98 -1.11
CA ARG A 24 -10.08 6.81 -0.83
C ARG A 24 -10.39 7.04 0.65
N LEU A 25 -9.62 6.45 1.55
CA LEU A 25 -9.82 6.60 3.00
C LEU A 25 -9.57 8.04 3.46
N LYS A 26 -8.59 8.76 2.90
CA LYS A 26 -8.35 10.17 3.24
C LYS A 26 -9.49 11.10 2.84
N GLN A 27 -10.25 10.75 1.80
CA GLN A 27 -11.39 11.52 1.31
C GLN A 27 -12.71 11.23 2.07
N LEU A 28 -12.71 10.26 2.99
CA LEU A 28 -13.88 10.00 3.82
C LEU A 28 -13.98 11.04 4.93
N ASP A 29 -15.07 11.80 4.93
CA ASP A 29 -15.35 12.89 5.89
C ASP A 29 -15.72 12.40 7.30
N PHE A 30 -15.67 11.09 7.56
CA PHE A 30 -15.85 10.54 8.90
C PHE A 30 -14.53 10.07 9.49
N SER A 31 -14.42 10.20 10.81
CA SER A 31 -13.32 9.65 11.59
C SER A 31 -13.78 8.37 12.30
N SER A 32 -12.97 7.33 12.23
CA SER A 32 -13.14 6.13 13.03
C SER A 32 -11.77 5.52 13.33
N GLU A 33 -11.65 4.89 14.50
CA GLU A 33 -10.41 4.21 14.92
C GLU A 33 -9.99 3.15 13.89
N LEU A 34 -10.95 2.38 13.35
CA LEU A 34 -10.72 1.41 12.28
C LEU A 34 -10.15 2.05 11.00
N LYS A 35 -10.62 3.25 10.63
CA LYS A 35 -10.11 3.97 9.46
C LYS A 35 -8.67 4.43 9.70
N ASP A 36 -8.38 4.95 10.89
CA ASP A 36 -7.05 5.42 11.25
C ASP A 36 -6.03 4.28 11.35
N GLU A 37 -6.42 3.15 11.91
CA GLU A 37 -5.63 1.91 11.91
C GLU A 37 -5.36 1.42 10.49
N ARG A 38 -6.38 1.38 9.62
CA ARG A 38 -6.18 0.96 8.22
C ARG A 38 -5.25 1.91 7.47
N ILE A 39 -5.37 3.22 7.66
CA ILE A 39 -4.46 4.22 7.09
C ILE A 39 -3.02 3.98 7.57
N LYS A 40 -2.82 3.66 8.86
CA LYS A 40 -1.50 3.36 9.42
C LYS A 40 -0.88 2.12 8.77
N SER A 41 -1.65 1.04 8.66
CA SER A 41 -1.19 -0.21 8.02
C SER A 41 -0.86 0.00 6.55
N LEU A 42 -1.73 0.68 5.79
CA LEU A 42 -1.50 0.98 4.37
C LEU A 42 -0.21 1.77 4.14
N LYS A 43 0.10 2.75 5.00
CA LYS A 43 1.37 3.49 4.91
C LYS A 43 2.59 2.58 5.10
N GLN A 44 2.51 1.59 6.00
CA GLN A 44 3.58 0.62 6.22
C GLN A 44 3.73 -0.34 5.04
N GLU A 45 2.61 -0.87 4.54
CA GLU A 45 2.56 -1.76 3.36
C GLU A 45 3.18 -1.06 2.13
N ILE A 46 2.77 0.17 1.84
CA ILE A 46 3.31 1.00 0.75
C ILE A 46 4.81 1.20 0.91
N GLN A 47 5.27 1.60 2.11
CA GLN A 47 6.69 1.84 2.35
C GLN A 47 7.53 0.57 2.17
N GLN A 48 7.02 -0.59 2.58
CA GLN A 48 7.70 -1.87 2.40
C GLN A 48 7.79 -2.26 0.93
N ALA A 49 6.69 -2.14 0.18
CA ALA A 49 6.66 -2.42 -1.25
C ALA A 49 7.59 -1.49 -2.04
N GLU A 50 7.60 -0.18 -1.74
CA GLU A 50 8.51 0.78 -2.36
C GLU A 50 9.99 0.46 -2.07
N ARG A 51 10.31 0.00 -0.85
CA ARG A 51 11.68 -0.45 -0.52
C ARG A 51 12.08 -1.73 -1.27
N LEU A 52 11.13 -2.61 -1.58
CA LEU A 52 11.39 -3.82 -2.36
C LEU A 52 11.63 -3.48 -3.84
N LEU A 53 10.91 -2.51 -4.38
CA LEU A 53 11.05 -2.09 -5.78
C LEU A 53 12.28 -1.20 -6.03
N ASN A 54 12.77 -0.47 -5.03
CA ASN A 54 13.94 0.40 -5.12
C ASN A 54 15.27 -0.29 -4.73
N LYS A 55 15.27 -1.61 -4.53
CA LYS A 55 16.45 -2.42 -4.21
C LYS A 55 17.04 -3.06 -5.45
#